data_AF-A0A0D2KBZ4-F1
#
_entry.id   AF-A0A0D2KBZ4-F1
#
_cell.length_a   1.000
_cell.length_b   1.000
_cell.length_c   1.000
_cell.angle_alpha   90.00
_cell.angle_beta   90.00
_cell.angle_gamma   90.00
#
_symmetry.space_group_name_H-M   'P 1'
#
loop_
_entity.id
_entity.type
_entity.pdbx_description
1 polymer ?
#
loop_
_entity_poly.entity_id
_entity_poly.type
_entity_poly.pdbx_seq_one_letter_code
_entity_poly.pdbx_strand_id
1 'polypeptide(L)'
;MGHRALGSSIHAWAKLRVAPGEPWMDAFYPAAAAAAPRLGAVGFVTVVWSLARLGQRPDPDWLRQLLEDACGGGGDSSGGSGGGAGGALEGFTPQRLAMTVCAFARLGWTPGPEWLSQLGAAAALAGSGSGPGGAQGLDHFHIEWAWRELNDQYAQRMRERQQRGPEEEEQEEGGGADPLKLPAAAASAAAAERGSGDTRSARSES
;
A
#
# COMPACT_ATOMS: atom_id res chain seq x y z
N MET A 1 -15.41 -10.41 -18.89
CA MET A 1 -14.01 -10.90 -18.97
C MET A 1 -13.66 -11.53 -17.62
N GLY A 2 -13.01 -12.71 -17.57
CA GLY A 2 -12.61 -13.29 -16.27
C GLY A 2 -11.53 -12.46 -15.57
N HIS A 3 -11.45 -12.49 -14.23
CA HIS A 3 -10.46 -11.71 -13.45
C HIS A 3 -9.00 -11.99 -13.88
N ARG A 4 -8.66 -13.25 -14.16
CA ARG A 4 -7.34 -13.61 -14.71
C ARG A 4 -7.10 -13.01 -16.09
N ALA A 5 -8.13 -13.00 -16.94
CA ALA A 5 -8.03 -12.48 -18.30
C ALA A 5 -7.78 -10.96 -18.31
N LEU A 6 -8.31 -10.20 -17.33
CA LEU A 6 -8.01 -8.78 -17.17
C LEU A 6 -6.51 -8.55 -16.91
N GLY A 7 -5.96 -9.22 -15.89
CA GLY A 7 -4.54 -9.14 -15.55
C GLY A 7 -3.63 -9.57 -16.72
N SER A 8 -3.96 -10.68 -17.39
CA SER A 8 -3.21 -11.14 -18.57
C SER A 8 -3.28 -10.17 -19.75
N SER A 9 -4.43 -9.53 -19.97
CA SER A 9 -4.61 -8.59 -21.10
C SER A 9 -3.77 -7.33 -20.93
N ILE A 10 -3.85 -6.67 -19.77
CA ILE A 10 -3.02 -5.49 -19.51
C ILE A 10 -1.52 -5.85 -19.49
N HIS A 11 -1.19 -7.06 -19.01
CA HIS A 11 0.18 -7.54 -19.03
C HIS A 11 0.71 -7.76 -20.45
N ALA A 12 -0.12 -8.27 -21.36
CA ALA A 12 0.24 -8.43 -22.76
C ALA A 12 0.54 -7.07 -23.41
N TRP A 13 -0.30 -6.06 -23.19
CA TRP A 13 -0.04 -4.68 -23.63
C TRP A 13 1.30 -4.14 -23.09
N ALA A 14 1.56 -4.30 -21.80
CA ALA A 14 2.81 -3.89 -21.15
C ALA A 14 4.06 -4.63 -21.66
N LYS A 15 3.91 -5.89 -22.08
CA LYS A 15 4.98 -6.67 -22.71
C LYS A 15 5.25 -6.19 -24.13
N LEU A 16 4.20 -5.89 -24.89
CA LEU A 16 4.30 -5.35 -26.25
C LEU A 16 4.74 -3.88 -26.28
N ARG A 17 4.71 -3.18 -25.13
CA ARG A 17 5.00 -1.74 -25.01
C ARG A 17 4.09 -0.89 -25.90
N VAL A 18 2.86 -1.35 -26.11
CA VAL A 18 1.82 -0.62 -26.83
C VAL A 18 0.77 -0.21 -25.80
N ALA A 19 0.51 1.09 -25.70
CA ALA A 19 -0.57 1.59 -24.86
C ALA A 19 -1.91 1.25 -25.52
N PRO A 20 -2.84 0.60 -24.82
CA PRO A 20 -4.20 0.45 -25.34
C PRO A 20 -4.85 1.84 -25.46
N GLY A 21 -5.78 1.99 -26.40
CA GLY A 21 -6.48 3.26 -26.60
C GLY A 21 -7.33 3.65 -25.38
N GLU A 22 -7.61 4.95 -25.26
CA GLU A 22 -8.40 5.54 -24.17
C GLU A 22 -9.75 4.84 -23.94
N PRO A 23 -10.56 4.50 -24.97
CA PRO A 23 -11.83 3.78 -24.75
C PRO A 23 -11.65 2.40 -24.10
N TRP A 24 -10.51 1.74 -24.33
CA TRP A 24 -10.21 0.46 -23.69
C TRP A 24 -9.79 0.67 -22.24
N MET A 25 -9.00 1.71 -21.94
CA MET A 25 -8.59 2.06 -20.58
C MET A 25 -9.78 2.46 -19.71
N ASP A 26 -10.70 3.25 -20.26
CA ASP A 26 -11.94 3.66 -19.59
C ASP A 26 -12.81 2.47 -19.19
N ALA A 27 -12.84 1.42 -20.03
CA ALA A 27 -13.52 0.17 -19.70
C ALA A 27 -12.72 -0.72 -18.75
N PHE A 28 -11.39 -0.66 -18.81
CA PHE A 28 -10.50 -1.50 -18.02
C PHE A 28 -10.53 -1.15 -16.53
N TYR A 29 -10.43 0.14 -16.16
CA TYR A 29 -10.39 0.56 -14.77
C TYR A 29 -11.58 0.09 -13.92
N PRO A 30 -12.86 0.30 -14.32
CA PRO A 30 -14.01 -0.18 -13.56
C PRO A 30 -14.08 -1.72 -13.56
N ALA A 31 -13.70 -2.38 -14.67
CA ALA A 31 -13.68 -3.83 -14.73
C ALA A 31 -12.63 -4.45 -13.80
N ALA A 32 -11.46 -3.83 -13.69
CA ALA A 32 -10.39 -4.25 -12.78
C ALA A 32 -10.78 -4.02 -11.31
N ALA A 33 -11.40 -2.88 -10.98
CA ALA A 33 -11.94 -2.62 -9.64
C ALA A 33 -13.01 -3.64 -9.25
N ALA A 34 -13.99 -3.90 -10.12
CA ALA A 34 -15.02 -4.91 -9.86
C ALA A 34 -14.47 -6.34 -9.72
N ALA A 35 -13.32 -6.62 -10.34
CA ALA A 35 -12.63 -7.90 -10.22
C ALA A 35 -11.68 -7.99 -9.03
N ALA A 36 -11.40 -6.88 -8.33
CA ALA A 36 -10.34 -6.76 -7.34
C ALA A 36 -10.40 -7.80 -6.22
N PRO A 37 -11.57 -8.10 -5.60
CA PRO A 37 -11.67 -9.14 -4.57
C PRO A 37 -11.28 -10.55 -5.05
N ARG A 38 -11.25 -10.77 -6.38
CA ARG A 38 -10.91 -12.06 -7.00
C ARG A 38 -9.53 -12.07 -7.64
N LEU A 39 -8.86 -10.91 -7.74
CA LEU A 39 -7.51 -10.83 -8.31
C LEU A 39 -6.49 -11.50 -7.39
N GLY A 40 -6.65 -11.30 -6.07
CA GLY A 40 -5.65 -11.61 -5.06
C GLY A 40 -4.32 -10.88 -5.30
N ALA A 41 -3.33 -11.17 -4.47
CA ALA A 41 -1.99 -10.56 -4.54
C ALA A 41 -1.36 -10.65 -5.95
N VAL A 42 -1.44 -11.82 -6.60
CA VAL A 42 -0.81 -12.04 -7.91
C VAL A 42 -1.47 -11.21 -9.01
N GLY A 43 -2.80 -11.19 -9.05
CA GLY A 43 -3.56 -10.41 -10.02
C GLY A 43 -3.32 -8.92 -9.83
N PHE A 44 -3.33 -8.45 -8.58
CA PHE A 44 -3.03 -7.07 -8.21
C PHE A 44 -1.64 -6.64 -8.69
N VAL A 45 -0.58 -7.35 -8.28
CA VAL A 45 0.81 -7.05 -8.69
C VAL A 45 0.91 -6.99 -10.21
N THR A 46 0.29 -7.94 -10.91
CA THR A 46 0.31 -8.01 -12.37
C THR A 46 -0.33 -6.78 -12.99
N VAL A 47 -1.49 -6.34 -12.49
CA VAL A 47 -2.18 -5.15 -12.99
C VAL A 47 -1.34 -3.89 -12.74
N VAL A 48 -0.96 -3.63 -11.49
CA VAL A 48 -0.25 -2.40 -11.11
C VAL A 48 1.11 -2.31 -11.80
N TRP A 49 1.87 -3.40 -11.86
CA TRP A 49 3.15 -3.44 -12.58
C TRP A 49 2.98 -3.19 -14.09
N SER A 50 1.90 -3.71 -14.69
CA SER A 50 1.63 -3.51 -16.11
C SER A 50 1.28 -2.05 -16.42
N LEU A 51 0.47 -1.41 -15.57
CA LEU A 51 0.18 0.03 -15.64
C LEU A 51 1.46 0.86 -15.50
N ALA A 52 2.30 0.54 -14.51
CA ALA A 52 3.59 1.19 -14.28
C ALA A 52 4.58 1.05 -15.46
N ARG A 53 4.51 -0.07 -16.18
CA ARG A 53 5.31 -0.31 -17.40
C ARG A 53 4.78 0.44 -18.62
N LEU A 54 3.47 0.63 -18.70
CA LEU A 54 2.82 1.41 -19.75
C LEU A 54 2.89 2.92 -19.49
N GLY A 55 3.43 3.35 -18.35
CA GLY A 55 3.49 4.77 -17.97
C GLY A 55 2.12 5.37 -17.66
N GLN A 56 1.12 4.53 -17.38
CA GLN A 56 -0.23 4.99 -17.04
C GLN A 56 -0.21 5.55 -15.61
N ARG A 57 -0.90 6.67 -15.39
CA ARG A 57 -1.09 7.27 -14.07
C ARG A 57 -2.55 7.14 -13.66
N PRO A 58 -2.95 5.99 -13.09
CA PRO A 58 -4.30 5.83 -12.58
C PRO A 58 -4.54 6.77 -11.39
N ASP A 59 -5.81 7.05 -11.14
CA ASP A 59 -6.23 7.81 -9.98
C ASP A 59 -5.71 7.19 -8.66
N PRO A 60 -5.16 8.00 -7.73
CA PRO A 60 -4.65 7.50 -6.45
C PRO A 60 -5.69 6.79 -5.57
N ASP A 61 -6.94 7.22 -5.61
CA ASP A 61 -8.03 6.61 -4.85
C ASP A 61 -8.43 5.28 -5.47
N TRP A 62 -8.42 5.19 -6.81
CA TRP A 62 -8.60 3.92 -7.51
C TRP A 62 -7.52 2.90 -7.15
N LEU A 63 -6.24 3.31 -7.08
CA LEU A 63 -5.15 2.41 -6.65
C LEU A 63 -5.32 1.95 -5.21
N ARG A 64 -5.73 2.85 -4.31
CA ARG A 64 -5.98 2.54 -2.91
C ARG A 64 -7.10 1.50 -2.78
N GLN A 65 -8.24 1.74 -3.43
CA GLN A 65 -9.37 0.82 -3.45
C GLN A 65 -8.97 -0.54 -4.03
N LEU A 66 -8.25 -0.55 -5.16
CA LEU A 66 -7.78 -1.79 -5.78
C LEU A 66 -6.88 -2.60 -4.83
N LEU A 67 -5.99 -1.92 -4.10
CA LEU A 67 -5.12 -2.55 -3.10
C LEU A 67 -5.95 -3.13 -1.95
N GLU A 68 -6.85 -2.33 -1.37
CA GLU A 68 -7.71 -2.75 -0.25
C GLU A 68 -8.60 -3.93 -0.64
N ASP A 69 -9.22 -3.92 -1.82
CA ASP A 69 -10.09 -5.00 -2.26
C ASP A 69 -9.31 -6.27 -2.61
N ALA A 70 -8.15 -6.14 -3.26
CA ALA A 70 -7.36 -7.30 -3.67
C ALA A 70 -6.55 -7.94 -2.54
N CYS A 71 -6.27 -7.19 -1.48
CA CYS A 71 -5.40 -7.60 -0.38
C CYS A 71 -6.10 -7.69 0.98
N GLY A 72 -7.20 -6.96 1.19
CA GLY A 72 -7.98 -6.93 2.44
C GLY A 72 -9.19 -7.88 2.45
N GLY A 73 -9.52 -8.49 1.32
CA GLY A 73 -10.74 -9.28 1.13
C GLY A 73 -10.64 -10.74 1.55
N GLY A 74 -10.77 -11.02 2.84
CA GLY A 74 -11.07 -12.36 3.36
C GLY A 74 -11.71 -12.39 4.75
N GLY A 75 -11.94 -11.24 5.37
CA GLY A 75 -12.54 -11.14 6.70
C GLY A 75 -13.95 -10.59 6.63
N ASP A 76 -14.93 -11.48 6.52
CA ASP A 76 -16.29 -11.18 6.94
C ASP A 76 -16.19 -10.58 8.35
N SER A 77 -16.49 -9.30 8.48
CA SER A 77 -16.34 -8.51 9.69
C SER A 77 -17.38 -8.93 10.74
N SER A 78 -17.19 -10.11 11.31
CA SER A 78 -17.89 -10.58 12.52
C SER A 78 -16.85 -10.87 13.60
N GLY A 79 -16.61 -9.87 14.44
CA GLY A 79 -16.18 -10.00 15.84
C GLY A 79 -15.02 -10.96 16.13
N GLY A 80 -13.78 -10.53 15.90
CA GLY A 80 -12.60 -11.27 16.33
C GLY A 80 -11.38 -10.37 16.52
N SER A 81 -11.39 -9.54 17.57
CA SER A 81 -10.19 -8.84 18.04
C SER A 81 -9.21 -9.88 18.58
N GLY A 82 -8.35 -10.39 17.72
CA GLY A 82 -7.49 -11.53 18.00
C GLY A 82 -6.21 -11.54 17.17
N GLY A 83 -5.44 -10.45 17.21
CA GLY A 83 -3.97 -10.44 17.21
C GLY A 83 -3.17 -11.40 16.30
N GLY A 84 -3.65 -11.71 15.08
CA GLY A 84 -2.87 -12.41 14.08
C GLY A 84 -2.29 -11.42 13.07
N ALA A 85 -0.97 -11.35 12.94
CA ALA A 85 -0.26 -10.54 11.93
C ALA A 85 -0.45 -11.05 10.48
N GLY A 86 -1.62 -11.64 10.16
CA GLY A 86 -2.07 -11.95 8.81
C GLY A 86 -2.59 -10.66 8.15
N GLY A 87 -1.66 -9.74 7.85
CA GLY A 87 -1.96 -8.45 7.25
C GLY A 87 -2.27 -8.55 5.76
N ALA A 88 -2.58 -7.42 5.13
CA ALA A 88 -2.87 -7.26 3.70
C ALA A 88 -1.75 -7.79 2.77
N LEU A 89 -0.61 -8.20 3.31
CA LEU A 89 0.51 -8.77 2.57
C LEU A 89 0.53 -10.31 2.59
N GLU A 90 -0.45 -10.96 3.20
CA GLU A 90 -0.57 -12.41 3.20
C GLU A 90 -0.70 -12.94 1.75
N GLY A 91 0.23 -13.81 1.33
CA GLY A 91 0.31 -14.33 -0.04
C GLY A 91 1.23 -13.54 -0.99
N PHE A 92 1.83 -12.43 -0.53
CA PHE A 92 2.93 -11.81 -1.26
C PHE A 92 4.25 -12.54 -0.99
N THR A 93 4.87 -13.05 -2.04
CA THR A 93 6.28 -13.47 -1.97
C THR A 93 7.17 -12.23 -1.91
N PRO A 94 8.42 -12.32 -1.40
CA PRO A 94 9.37 -11.21 -1.41
C PRO A 94 9.51 -10.55 -2.78
N GLN A 95 9.60 -11.36 -3.84
CA GLN A 95 9.62 -10.89 -5.21
C GLN A 95 8.36 -10.07 -5.59
N ARG A 96 7.16 -10.49 -5.17
CA ARG A 96 5.92 -9.74 -5.44
C ARG A 96 5.88 -8.43 -4.68
N LEU A 97 6.34 -8.40 -3.43
CA LEU A 97 6.48 -7.16 -2.67
C LEU A 97 7.42 -6.20 -3.40
N ALA A 98 8.59 -6.68 -3.82
CA ALA A 98 9.55 -5.89 -4.58
C ALA A 98 8.91 -5.28 -5.85
N MET A 99 8.20 -6.12 -6.62
CA MET A 99 7.50 -5.68 -7.83
C MET A 99 6.42 -4.65 -7.54
N THR A 100 5.65 -4.82 -6.48
CA THR A 100 4.61 -3.87 -6.06
C THR A 100 5.20 -2.52 -5.65
N VAL A 101 6.25 -2.51 -4.83
CA VAL A 101 6.94 -1.28 -4.42
C VAL A 101 7.55 -0.57 -5.63
N CYS A 102 8.20 -1.32 -6.53
CA CYS A 102 8.70 -0.77 -7.80
C CYS A 102 7.57 -0.17 -8.63
N ALA A 103 6.40 -0.82 -8.68
CA ALA A 103 5.26 -0.33 -9.44
C ALA A 103 4.75 0.98 -8.84
N PHE A 104 4.56 1.06 -7.52
CA PHE A 104 4.13 2.26 -6.81
C PHE A 104 5.07 3.44 -7.05
N ALA A 105 6.38 3.23 -6.91
CA ALA A 105 7.38 4.25 -7.19
C ALA A 105 7.29 4.77 -8.64
N ARG A 106 7.12 3.87 -9.63
CA ARG A 106 6.96 4.27 -11.03
C ARG A 106 5.66 5.03 -11.31
N LEU A 107 4.61 4.72 -10.57
CA LEU A 107 3.31 5.39 -10.66
C LEU A 107 3.31 6.74 -9.91
N GLY A 108 4.34 7.02 -9.10
CA GLY A 108 4.37 8.19 -8.23
C GLY A 108 3.34 8.11 -7.09
N TRP A 109 2.88 6.91 -6.76
CA TRP A 109 1.90 6.67 -5.72
C TRP A 109 2.57 6.08 -4.49
N THR A 110 2.16 6.52 -3.30
CA THR A 110 2.72 6.04 -2.03
C THR A 110 1.58 5.44 -1.21
N PRO A 111 1.65 4.16 -0.83
CA PRO A 111 0.64 3.55 0.03
C PRO A 111 0.67 4.17 1.44
N GLY A 112 -0.42 4.00 2.19
CA GLY A 112 -0.54 4.51 3.56
C GLY A 112 0.48 3.90 4.54
N PRO A 113 0.70 4.55 5.70
CA PRO A 113 1.71 4.15 6.69
C PRO A 113 1.50 2.74 7.26
N GLU A 114 0.25 2.29 7.39
CA GLU A 114 -0.08 0.93 7.83
C GLU A 114 0.48 -0.12 6.87
N TRP A 115 0.32 0.08 5.57
CA TRP A 115 0.84 -0.83 4.55
C TRP A 115 2.37 -0.85 4.54
N LEU A 116 3.01 0.32 4.70
CA LEU A 116 4.47 0.43 4.80
C LEU A 116 5.00 -0.28 6.05
N SER A 117 4.28 -0.20 7.16
CA SER A 117 4.63 -0.89 8.41
C SER A 117 4.55 -2.41 8.24
N GLN A 118 3.48 -2.90 7.58
CA GLN A 118 3.34 -4.31 7.23
C GLN A 118 4.45 -4.78 6.27
N LEU A 119 4.82 -3.95 5.29
CA LEU A 119 5.91 -4.23 4.36
C LEU A 119 7.24 -4.38 5.10
N GLY A 120 7.54 -3.47 6.04
CA GLY A 120 8.73 -3.53 6.87
C GLY A 120 8.80 -4.81 7.71
N ALA A 121 7.68 -5.19 8.33
CA ALA A 121 7.58 -6.45 9.07
C ALA A 121 7.80 -7.67 8.16
N ALA A 122 7.18 -7.70 6.98
CA ALA A 122 7.34 -8.78 6.00
C ALA A 122 8.80 -8.89 5.50
N ALA A 123 9.46 -7.76 5.25
CA ALA A 123 10.87 -7.71 4.85
C ALA A 123 11.81 -8.21 5.95
N ALA A 124 11.56 -7.84 7.22
CA ALA A 124 12.35 -8.31 8.36
C ALA A 124 12.24 -9.83 8.57
N LEU A 125 11.04 -10.38 8.40
CA LEU A 125 10.82 -11.84 8.43
C LEU A 125 11.53 -12.54 7.28
N ALA A 126 11.48 -11.98 6.07
CA ALA A 126 12.17 -12.53 4.90
C ALA A 126 13.71 -12.54 5.08
N GLY A 127 14.27 -11.49 5.69
CA GLY A 127 15.70 -11.41 5.99
C GLY A 127 16.19 -12.38 7.09
N SER A 128 15.29 -12.86 7.94
CA SER A 128 15.62 -13.76 9.06
C SER A 128 15.66 -15.24 8.66
N GLY A 129 15.13 -15.59 7.48
CA GLY A 129 15.06 -16.98 7.00
C GLY A 129 16.37 -17.49 6.40
N SER A 130 17.27 -18.04 7.22
CA SER A 130 18.44 -18.83 6.78
C SER A 130 18.05 -20.23 6.28
N GLY A 131 17.12 -20.31 5.32
CA GLY A 131 16.70 -21.57 4.69
C GLY A 131 17.52 -21.87 3.43
N PRO A 132 17.94 -23.13 3.17
CA PRO A 132 18.77 -23.53 2.03
C PRO A 132 18.08 -23.48 0.64
N GLY A 133 16.97 -22.74 0.52
CA GLY A 133 16.31 -22.38 -0.74
C GLY A 133 15.89 -20.91 -0.80
N GLY A 134 16.48 -20.07 0.08
CA GLY A 134 16.11 -18.69 0.30
C GLY A 134 16.26 -17.80 -0.93
N ALA A 135 15.29 -16.89 -1.09
CA ALA A 135 15.23 -15.84 -2.10
C ALA A 135 16.62 -15.39 -2.57
N GLN A 136 16.93 -15.65 -3.84
CA GLN A 136 18.20 -15.27 -4.45
C GLN A 136 18.46 -13.78 -4.25
N GLY A 137 19.73 -13.36 -4.13
CA GLY A 137 20.12 -11.96 -3.90
C GLY A 137 19.55 -10.92 -4.89
N LEU A 138 18.96 -11.38 -6.00
CA LEU A 138 18.12 -10.59 -6.89
C LEU A 138 16.91 -9.97 -6.17
N ASP A 139 16.23 -10.67 -5.28
CA ASP A 139 15.05 -10.12 -4.59
C ASP A 139 15.44 -9.02 -3.59
N HIS A 140 16.53 -9.22 -2.85
CA HIS A 140 17.02 -8.23 -1.89
C HIS A 140 17.45 -6.92 -2.57
N PHE A 141 18.20 -7.00 -3.68
CA PHE A 141 18.63 -5.80 -4.42
C PHE A 141 17.44 -5.00 -4.98
N HIS A 142 16.41 -5.68 -5.51
CA HIS A 142 15.23 -5.00 -6.03
C HIS A 142 14.40 -4.35 -4.93
N ILE A 143 14.30 -4.99 -3.75
CA ILE A 143 13.63 -4.40 -2.58
C ILE A 143 14.38 -3.15 -2.11
N GLU A 144 15.70 -3.23 -1.93
CA GLU A 144 16.55 -2.11 -1.51
C GLU A 144 16.49 -0.94 -2.50
N TRP A 145 16.63 -1.22 -3.80
CA TRP A 145 16.52 -0.19 -4.84
C TRP A 145 15.14 0.46 -4.85
N ALA A 146 14.06 -0.34 -4.79
CA ALA A 146 12.70 0.17 -4.82
C ALA A 146 12.37 1.00 -3.57
N TRP A 147 12.87 0.59 -2.40
CA TRP A 147 12.73 1.31 -1.15
C TRP A 147 13.45 2.66 -1.20
N ARG A 148 14.70 2.68 -1.68
CA ARG A 148 15.47 3.90 -1.83
C ARG A 148 14.80 4.88 -2.78
N GLU A 149 14.35 4.39 -3.94
CA GLU A 149 13.64 5.20 -4.94
C GLU A 149 12.34 5.79 -4.36
N LEU A 150 11.55 4.99 -3.64
CA LEU A 150 10.31 5.46 -3.03
C LEU A 150 10.56 6.50 -1.91
N ASN A 151 11.61 6.33 -1.12
CA ASN A 151 12.05 7.31 -0.12
C ASN A 151 12.54 8.61 -0.76
N ASP A 152 13.30 8.54 -1.85
CA ASP A 152 13.79 9.72 -2.56
C ASP A 152 12.62 10.52 -3.15
N GLN A 153 11.61 9.84 -3.71
CA GLN A 153 10.38 10.48 -4.17
C GLN A 153 9.56 11.11 -3.05
N TYR A 154 9.45 10.43 -1.90
CA TYR A 154 8.78 10.99 -0.73
C TYR A 154 9.49 12.25 -0.23
N ALA A 155 10.82 12.20 -0.10
CA ALA A 155 11.62 13.34 0.31
C ALA A 155 11.50 14.51 -0.69
N GLN A 156 11.42 14.23 -1.99
CA GLN A 156 11.17 15.25 -3.01
C GLN A 156 9.80 15.91 -2.83
N ARG A 157 8.73 15.13 -2.67
CA ARG A 157 7.38 15.69 -2.43
C ARG A 157 7.29 16.51 -1.14
N MET A 158 7.98 16.09 -0.08
CA MET A 158 8.07 16.87 1.15
C MET A 158 8.81 18.21 0.94
N ARG A 159 9.88 18.21 0.14
CA ARG A 159 10.57 19.45 -0.25
C ARG A 159 9.68 20.36 -1.10
N GLU A 160 8.94 19.80 -2.05
CA GLU A 160 8.00 20.55 -2.89
C GLU A 160 6.88 21.19 -2.06
N ARG A 161 6.31 20.46 -1.08
CA ARG A 161 5.34 21.01 -0.13
C ARG A 161 5.94 22.13 0.73
N GLN A 162 7.15 21.94 1.26
CA GLN A 162 7.84 23.00 2.01
C GLN A 162 8.14 24.24 1.16
N GLN A 163 8.37 24.08 -0.14
CA GLN A 163 8.63 25.19 -1.08
C GLN A 163 7.36 25.91 -1.53
N ARG A 164 6.21 25.21 -1.63
CA ARG A 164 4.91 25.83 -1.95
C ARG A 164 4.47 26.88 -0.93
N GLY A 165 4.98 26.81 0.30
CA GLY A 165 4.61 27.72 1.38
C GLY A 165 3.18 27.47 1.87
N PRO A 166 2.85 27.85 3.11
CA PRO A 166 1.54 27.59 3.71
C PRO A 166 0.38 28.31 3.01
N GLU A 167 0.66 29.30 2.15
CA GLU A 167 -0.37 30.14 1.50
C GLU A 167 -1.07 29.43 0.31
N GLU A 168 -0.46 28.40 -0.30
CA GLU A 168 -1.13 27.57 -1.32
C GLU A 168 -1.90 26.38 -0.70
N GLU A 169 -1.51 25.91 0.49
CA GLU A 169 -2.20 24.83 1.21
C GLU A 169 -3.58 25.28 1.73
N GLU A 170 -3.76 26.54 2.16
CA GLU A 170 -5.08 27.07 2.56
C GLU A 170 -6.08 27.20 1.38
N GLN A 171 -5.61 27.22 0.13
CA GLN A 171 -6.49 27.20 -1.06
C GLN A 171 -6.82 25.79 -1.56
N GLU A 172 -5.98 24.78 -1.30
CA GLU A 172 -6.28 23.36 -1.59
C GLU A 172 -7.04 22.66 -0.43
N GLU A 173 -6.88 23.09 0.84
CA GLU A 173 -7.60 22.53 2.01
C GLU A 173 -9.07 22.96 2.15
N GLY A 174 -9.57 23.84 1.27
CA GLY A 174 -11.00 24.14 1.18
C GLY A 174 -11.86 22.97 0.67
N GLY A 175 -11.26 21.83 0.27
CA GLY A 175 -11.98 20.70 -0.34
C GLY A 175 -11.50 19.28 -0.01
N GLY A 176 -10.48 19.07 0.83
CA GLY A 176 -9.92 17.73 1.05
C GLY A 176 -9.46 17.51 2.49
N ALA A 177 -10.07 16.53 3.17
CA ALA A 177 -9.82 16.18 4.56
C ALA A 177 -8.36 15.74 4.82
N ASP A 178 -7.75 16.36 5.83
CA ASP A 178 -6.37 16.21 6.31
C ASP A 178 -6.05 14.79 6.86
N PRO A 179 -5.20 13.98 6.20
CA PRO A 179 -4.91 12.60 6.62
C PRO A 179 -3.63 12.43 7.45
N LEU A 180 -2.92 13.48 7.86
CA LEU A 180 -1.56 13.33 8.42
C LEU A 180 -1.27 14.06 9.73
N LYS A 181 -2.23 14.03 10.66
CA LYS A 181 -1.94 14.22 12.08
C LYS A 181 -1.66 12.86 12.76
N LEU A 182 -0.43 12.35 12.61
CA LEU A 182 0.07 11.24 13.42
C LEU A 182 0.81 11.78 14.66
N PRO A 183 0.57 11.25 15.87
CA PRO A 183 1.15 11.77 17.10
C PRO A 183 2.64 11.41 17.26
N ALA A 184 3.43 12.40 17.67
CA ALA A 184 4.87 12.35 17.93
C ALA A 184 5.28 11.53 19.18
N ALA A 185 4.65 10.37 19.42
CA ALA A 185 4.77 9.61 20.66
C ALA A 185 5.28 8.17 20.51
N ALA A 186 6.16 7.88 19.54
CA ALA A 186 6.80 6.58 19.39
C ALA A 186 8.33 6.61 19.42
N ALA A 187 8.92 7.70 19.92
CA ALA A 187 10.36 7.82 20.12
C ALA A 187 10.69 8.61 21.40
N SER A 188 10.26 8.10 22.57
CA SER A 188 10.90 8.29 23.89
C SER A 188 9.93 7.98 25.02
N ALA A 189 9.94 6.76 25.55
CA ALA A 189 9.47 6.45 26.92
C ALA A 189 9.97 5.07 27.38
N ALA A 190 11.29 4.97 27.56
CA ALA A 190 11.82 4.19 28.68
C ALA A 190 12.03 5.19 29.83
N ALA A 191 11.49 4.86 31.01
CA ALA A 191 11.54 5.56 32.30
C ALA A 191 10.41 6.58 32.61
N ALA A 192 9.90 6.42 33.85
CA ALA A 192 9.01 7.28 34.64
C ALA A 192 7.51 7.28 34.21
N GLU A 193 6.51 7.19 35.09
CA GLU A 193 6.45 7.13 36.56
C GLU A 193 5.08 6.55 36.97
N ARG A 194 5.03 6.17 38.25
CA ARG A 194 3.85 5.70 39.00
C ARG A 194 2.82 6.82 39.16
N GLY A 195 1.54 6.46 39.31
CA GLY A 195 0.52 7.32 39.94
C GLY A 195 -0.86 7.12 39.32
N SER A 196 -1.74 6.34 39.94
CA SER A 196 -2.72 6.82 40.94
C SER A 196 -3.98 7.40 40.29
N GLY A 197 -5.15 6.79 40.57
CA GLY A 197 -6.43 7.38 40.22
C GLY A 197 -7.59 6.41 40.08
N ASP A 198 -7.79 5.53 41.06
CA ASP A 198 -9.07 4.85 41.29
C ASP A 198 -10.12 5.88 41.72
N THR A 199 -11.32 5.87 41.12
CA THR A 199 -12.62 6.19 41.75
C THR A 199 -13.76 6.30 40.73
N ARG A 200 -14.72 5.38 40.78
CA ARG A 200 -16.19 5.64 40.69
C ARG A 200 -16.94 4.31 40.85
N SER A 201 -17.46 3.98 42.03
CA SER A 201 -18.75 4.42 42.60
C SER A 201 -19.94 4.36 41.64
N ALA A 202 -20.70 3.27 41.83
CA ALA A 202 -22.14 3.20 42.09
C ALA A 202 -23.10 4.06 41.25
N ARG A 203 -24.04 3.39 40.58
CA ARG A 203 -25.38 3.95 40.32
C ARG A 203 -26.44 2.86 40.38
N SER A 204 -27.26 2.95 41.43
CA SER A 204 -28.59 2.35 41.55
C SER A 204 -29.55 2.97 40.55
N GLU A 205 -30.52 2.18 40.07
CA GLU A 205 -31.86 2.57 39.58
C GLU A 205 -32.60 1.23 39.43
N SER A 206 -33.41 0.83 40.42
CA SER A 206 -34.86 1.13 40.63
C SER A 206 -35.77 0.22 39.82
#